data_AF-A0A8H3BD78-F1
#
_entry.id   AF-A0A8H3BD78-F1
#
_cell.length_a   1.000
_cell.length_b   1.000
_cell.length_c   1.000
_cell.angle_alpha   90.00
_cell.angle_beta   90.00
_cell.angle_gamma   90.00
#
_symmetry.space_group_name_H-M   'P 1'
#
loop_
_entity.id
_entity.type
_entity.pdbx_description
1 polymer ?
#
loop_
_entity_poly.entity_id
_entity_poly.type
_entity_poly.pdbx_seq_one_letter_code
_entity_poly.pdbx_strand_id
1 'polypeptide(L)'
;MIRARLGIPSLTSRSVYTRPWAHQYHRRIHTQRPLRSHHFDTHQFVQRLEAEGLSRSQSEGLMAAIAEVIDESVRNMSRNMVTKTDQEKYSYTQKVDFAQLKSEIQLLEKNDVALMKADNDRLVTDVERLKARLREEISRTQASVRLDLNLEKEISRTQASVRLDLNLEKGGFPMLVRNERLTGGIGRIRDESSVQELKIREVDTRIESEIAGLRTAIEQSKLGLLVSRFPPSPSSSSPSWIGGSRSNLQQSTLQYLVTVATGCAALLMAYMRFRM
;
A
#
# COMPACT_ATOMS: atom_id res chain seq x y z
N MET A 1 11.66 -56.13 -20.16
CA MET A 1 10.40 -55.60 -19.58
C MET A 1 10.77 -55.07 -18.19
N ILE A 2 10.66 -53.82 -17.78
CA ILE A 2 9.87 -52.65 -18.18
C ILE A 2 10.72 -51.38 -17.92
N ARG A 3 10.54 -50.38 -18.77
CA ARG A 3 11.20 -49.08 -18.80
C ARG A 3 10.43 -48.13 -17.87
N ALA A 4 11.09 -47.50 -16.89
CA ALA A 4 10.49 -46.40 -16.12
C ALA A 4 11.42 -45.18 -16.16
N ARG A 5 11.03 -44.19 -16.98
CA ARG A 5 11.53 -42.82 -16.97
C ARG A 5 11.04 -42.14 -15.69
N LEU A 6 11.93 -41.59 -14.88
CA LEU A 6 11.63 -40.47 -14.00
C LEU A 6 12.67 -39.38 -14.26
N GLY A 7 12.21 -38.30 -14.86
CA GLY A 7 13.01 -37.13 -15.19
C GLY A 7 13.38 -36.36 -13.93
N ILE A 8 14.69 -36.17 -13.77
CA ILE A 8 15.29 -35.23 -12.82
C ILE A 8 15.14 -33.83 -13.44
N PRO A 9 14.42 -32.87 -12.83
CA PRO A 9 14.51 -31.49 -13.28
C PRO A 9 15.82 -30.88 -12.82
N SER A 10 16.64 -30.53 -13.81
CA SER A 10 17.85 -29.71 -13.68
C SER A 10 17.52 -28.34 -13.08
N LEU A 11 17.86 -28.14 -11.81
CA LEU A 11 17.99 -26.78 -11.27
C LEU A 11 19.35 -26.25 -11.68
N THR A 12 19.39 -25.68 -12.88
CA THR A 12 20.45 -24.78 -13.30
C THR A 12 20.62 -23.69 -12.25
N SER A 13 21.80 -23.71 -11.60
CA SER A 13 22.34 -22.64 -10.79
C SER A 13 22.24 -21.33 -11.54
N ARG A 14 21.21 -20.54 -11.24
CA ARG A 14 21.10 -19.17 -11.71
C ARG A 14 21.71 -18.30 -10.63
N SER A 15 23.02 -18.16 -10.73
CA SER A 15 23.79 -17.12 -10.05
C SER A 15 23.05 -15.79 -10.18
N VAL A 16 22.44 -15.35 -9.09
CA VAL A 16 21.94 -13.98 -8.96
C VAL A 16 23.16 -13.12 -8.73
N TYR A 17 23.86 -12.79 -9.81
CA TYR A 17 24.71 -11.62 -9.82
C TYR A 17 23.79 -10.42 -9.60
N THR A 18 23.64 -10.02 -8.34
CA THR A 18 23.22 -8.68 -7.97
C THR A 18 24.23 -7.73 -8.60
N ARG A 19 23.90 -7.18 -9.77
CA ARG A 19 24.63 -6.07 -10.36
C ARG A 19 24.54 -4.95 -9.32
N PRO A 20 25.65 -4.54 -8.67
CA PRO A 20 25.59 -3.37 -7.81
C PRO A 20 25.17 -2.22 -8.71
N TRP A 21 24.18 -1.44 -8.28
CA TRP A 21 23.87 -0.16 -8.92
C TRP A 21 25.07 0.77 -8.79
N ALA A 22 26.05 0.60 -9.67
CA ALA A 22 27.02 1.62 -10.01
C ALA A 22 26.34 2.64 -10.93
N HIS A 23 25.30 3.29 -10.42
CA HIS A 23 24.94 4.60 -10.94
C HIS A 23 25.97 5.58 -10.39
N GLN A 24 27.15 5.52 -11.00
CA GLN A 24 28.16 6.55 -10.91
C GLN A 24 27.58 7.78 -11.61
N TYR A 25 26.74 8.53 -10.89
CA TYR A 25 26.44 9.92 -11.22
C TYR A 25 27.70 10.74 -10.96
N HIS A 26 28.76 10.47 -11.72
CA HIS A 26 29.77 11.46 -11.98
C HIS A 26 29.12 12.51 -12.87
N ARG A 27 28.41 13.44 -12.21
CA ARG A 27 28.26 14.78 -12.75
C ARG A 27 29.69 15.26 -12.96
N ARG A 28 30.16 15.21 -14.21
CA ARG A 28 31.46 15.77 -14.58
C ARG A 28 31.37 17.24 -14.24
N ILE A 29 31.89 17.61 -13.07
CA ILE A 29 32.16 19.00 -12.75
C ILE A 29 33.14 19.42 -13.85
N HIS A 30 32.67 20.27 -14.76
CA HIS A 30 33.55 20.98 -15.65
C HIS A 30 34.37 21.90 -14.73
N THR A 31 35.52 21.40 -14.26
CA THR A 31 36.59 22.28 -13.80
C THR A 31 36.90 23.14 -15.02
N GLN A 32 36.53 24.41 -14.96
CA GLN A 32 36.98 25.34 -15.99
C GLN A 32 38.50 25.15 -16.10
N ARG A 33 38.99 25.00 -17.34
CA ARG A 33 40.43 24.98 -17.60
C ARG A 33 41.04 26.15 -16.83
N PRO A 34 42.18 25.98 -16.14
CA PRO A 34 42.79 27.09 -15.40
C PRO A 34 42.91 28.24 -16.39
N LEU A 35 42.14 29.31 -16.12
CA LEU A 35 42.16 30.51 -16.93
C LEU A 35 43.62 30.96 -16.96
N ARG A 36 44.14 31.16 -18.17
CA ARG A 36 45.47 31.75 -18.37
C ARG A 36 45.60 32.92 -17.40
N SER A 37 46.67 32.95 -16.62
CA SER A 37 46.98 34.08 -15.75
C SER A 37 47.13 35.30 -16.64
N HIS A 38 46.10 36.13 -16.71
CA HIS A 38 46.17 37.42 -17.38
C HIS A 38 46.76 38.37 -16.35
N HIS A 39 48.08 38.53 -16.38
CA HIS A 39 48.75 39.54 -15.59
C HIS A 39 48.31 40.90 -16.10
N PHE A 40 47.65 41.68 -15.24
CA PHE A 40 47.23 43.02 -15.60
C PHE A 40 48.44 43.95 -15.56
N ASP A 41 48.86 44.46 -16.72
CA ASP A 41 49.98 45.40 -16.83
C ASP A 41 49.48 46.83 -16.62
N THR A 42 49.59 47.29 -15.38
CA THR A 42 49.24 48.64 -14.92
C THR A 42 49.96 49.73 -15.72
N HIS A 43 51.21 49.50 -16.12
CA HIS A 43 52.02 50.51 -16.80
C HIS A 43 51.64 50.64 -18.28
N GLN A 44 51.41 49.51 -18.96
CA GLN A 44 50.94 49.51 -20.34
C GLN A 44 49.52 50.08 -20.48
N PHE A 45 48.71 49.99 -19.42
CA PHE A 45 47.39 50.62 -19.37
C PHE A 45 47.51 52.15 -19.26
N VAL A 46 48.36 52.65 -18.36
CA VAL A 46 48.62 54.10 -18.21
C VAL A 46 49.20 54.71 -19.49
N GLN A 47 50.18 54.06 -20.13
CA GLN A 47 50.76 54.55 -21.40
C GLN A 47 49.74 54.66 -22.54
N ARG A 48 48.77 53.74 -22.59
CA ARG A 48 47.69 53.79 -23.58
C ARG A 48 46.74 54.95 -23.33
N LEU A 49 46.41 55.24 -22.07
CA LEU A 49 45.59 56.39 -21.70
C LEU A 49 46.30 57.72 -22.01
N GLU A 50 47.61 57.80 -21.76
CA GLU A 50 48.42 58.96 -22.15
C GLU A 50 48.45 59.16 -23.67
N ALA A 51 48.55 58.08 -24.45
CA ALA A 51 48.49 58.13 -25.91
C ALA A 51 47.11 58.57 -26.45
N GLU A 52 46.04 58.36 -25.70
CA GLU A 52 44.70 58.87 -26.01
C GLU A 52 44.45 60.30 -25.50
N GLY A 53 45.47 60.97 -24.95
CA GLY A 53 45.43 62.39 -24.60
C GLY A 53 45.07 62.69 -23.13
N LEU A 54 45.04 61.68 -22.25
CA LEU A 54 44.89 61.88 -20.81
C LEU A 54 46.23 62.28 -20.17
N SER A 55 46.19 63.11 -19.12
CA SER A 55 47.41 63.37 -18.36
C SER A 55 47.84 62.12 -17.60
N ARG A 56 49.13 62.04 -17.27
CA ARG A 56 49.67 60.95 -16.45
C ARG A 56 48.92 60.79 -15.13
N SER A 57 48.64 61.90 -14.43
CA SER A 57 47.92 61.88 -13.16
C SER A 57 46.46 61.42 -13.29
N GLN A 58 45.78 61.76 -14.38
CA GLN A 58 44.43 61.26 -14.68
C GLN A 58 44.46 59.75 -14.98
N SER A 59 45.46 59.29 -15.72
CA SER A 59 45.64 57.89 -16.08
C SER A 59 45.97 57.01 -14.87
N GLU A 60 46.86 57.49 -14.00
CA GLU A 60 47.18 56.86 -12.71
C GLU A 60 45.95 56.80 -11.79
N GLY A 61 45.14 57.88 -11.74
CA GLY A 61 43.90 57.91 -10.96
C GLY A 61 42.83 56.95 -11.47
N LEU A 62 42.62 56.88 -12.79
CA LEU A 62 41.71 55.91 -13.41
C LEU A 62 42.15 54.46 -13.14
N MET A 63 43.45 54.21 -13.22
CA MET A 63 44.01 52.90 -12.95
C MET A 63 43.80 52.47 -11.49
N ALA A 64 44.00 53.39 -10.54
CA ALA A 64 43.75 53.11 -9.13
C ALA A 64 42.28 52.75 -8.86
N ALA A 65 41.33 53.49 -9.46
CA ALA A 65 39.90 53.19 -9.33
C ALA A 65 39.53 51.82 -9.92
N ILE A 66 40.11 51.45 -11.08
CA ILE A 66 39.88 50.15 -11.71
C ILE A 66 40.46 49.02 -10.86
N ALA A 67 41.66 49.18 -10.29
CA ALA A 67 42.26 48.20 -9.40
C ALA A 67 41.37 47.91 -8.18
N GLU A 68 40.78 48.95 -7.58
CA GLU A 68 39.91 48.80 -6.42
C GLU A 68 38.61 48.03 -6.76
N VAL A 69 37.98 48.33 -7.90
CA VAL A 69 36.77 47.61 -8.36
C VAL A 69 37.08 46.15 -8.70
N ILE A 70 38.23 45.87 -9.33
CA ILE A 70 38.67 44.50 -9.62
C ILE A 70 38.95 43.73 -8.32
N ASP A 71 39.64 44.35 -7.37
CA ASP A 71 39.93 43.71 -6.09
C ASP A 71 38.66 43.40 -5.30
N GLU A 72 37.69 44.32 -5.28
CA GLU A 72 36.39 44.05 -4.64
C GLU A 72 35.62 42.96 -5.38
N SER A 73 35.66 42.93 -6.72
CA SER A 73 35.04 41.87 -7.53
C SER A 73 35.64 40.49 -7.25
N VAL A 74 36.99 40.38 -7.21
CA VAL A 74 37.69 39.13 -6.89
C VAL A 74 37.39 38.68 -5.47
N ARG A 75 37.36 39.60 -4.50
CA ARG A 75 36.95 39.31 -3.11
C ARG A 75 35.51 38.83 -3.05
N ASN A 76 34.57 39.51 -3.71
CA ASN A 76 33.16 39.15 -3.71
C ASN A 76 32.88 37.80 -4.37
N MET A 77 33.59 37.50 -5.47
CA MET A 77 33.53 36.19 -6.11
C MET A 77 34.09 35.10 -5.19
N SER A 78 35.23 35.36 -4.54
CA SER A 78 35.87 34.42 -3.62
C SER A 78 35.05 34.14 -2.36
N ARG A 79 34.31 35.12 -1.84
CA ARG A 79 33.40 34.95 -0.69
C ARG A 79 32.26 33.97 -0.98
N ASN A 80 31.75 33.94 -2.21
CA ASN A 80 30.61 33.11 -2.60
C ASN A 80 31.01 31.78 -3.24
N MET A 81 32.31 31.53 -3.44
CA MET A 81 32.80 30.25 -3.93
C MET A 81 32.86 29.22 -2.79
N VAL A 82 32.34 28.04 -3.07
CA VAL A 82 32.49 26.88 -2.18
C VAL A 82 33.81 26.21 -2.49
N THR A 83 34.62 25.98 -1.45
CA THR A 83 35.88 25.24 -1.62
C THR A 83 35.60 23.76 -1.91
N LYS A 84 36.51 23.11 -2.64
CA LYS A 84 36.39 21.68 -2.92
C LYS A 84 36.38 20.85 -1.63
N THR A 85 37.14 21.28 -0.62
CA THR A 85 37.18 20.65 0.71
C THR A 85 35.85 20.74 1.44
N ASP A 86 35.18 21.90 1.39
CA ASP A 86 33.85 22.05 1.99
C ASP A 86 32.83 21.18 1.26
N GLN A 87 32.86 21.18 -0.08
CA GLN A 87 31.99 20.32 -0.88
C GLN A 87 32.17 18.83 -0.55
N GLU A 88 33.41 18.37 -0.43
CA GLU A 88 33.72 16.97 -0.07
C GLU A 88 33.26 16.63 1.34
N LYS A 89 33.43 17.56 2.30
CA LYS A 89 32.91 17.41 3.67
C LYS A 89 31.39 17.25 3.68
N TYR A 90 30.66 18.13 2.99
CA TYR A 90 29.20 18.01 2.87
C TYR A 90 28.79 16.70 2.22
N SER A 91 29.50 16.27 1.16
CA SER A 91 29.24 14.98 0.52
C SER A 91 29.49 13.80 1.46
N TYR A 92 30.53 13.86 2.29
CA TYR A 92 30.83 12.81 3.27
C TYR A 92 29.76 12.73 4.36
N THR A 93 29.40 13.87 4.96
CA THR A 93 28.34 13.94 5.97
C THR A 93 27.03 13.35 5.42
N GLN A 94 26.61 13.76 4.22
CA GLN A 94 25.41 13.19 3.58
C GLN A 94 25.49 11.67 3.43
N LYS A 95 26.64 11.11 3.02
CA LYS A 95 26.80 9.65 2.87
C LYS A 95 26.67 8.93 4.20
N VAL A 96 27.25 9.48 5.27
CA VAL A 96 27.14 8.93 6.62
C VAL A 96 25.68 8.97 7.08
N ASP A 97 25.00 10.10 6.90
CA ASP A 97 23.59 10.27 7.27
C ASP A 97 22.69 9.27 6.51
N PHE A 98 22.94 9.07 5.21
CA PHE A 98 22.20 8.06 4.43
C PHE A 98 22.46 6.63 4.91
N ALA A 99 23.70 6.32 5.29
CA ALA A 99 24.03 4.99 5.82
C ALA A 99 23.32 4.76 7.17
N GLN A 100 23.30 5.77 8.04
CA GLN A 100 22.61 5.72 9.32
C GLN A 100 21.10 5.56 9.13
N LEU A 101 20.46 6.42 8.34
CA LEU A 101 19.02 6.36 8.05
C LEU A 101 18.62 5.00 7.48
N LYS A 102 19.43 4.47 6.55
CA LYS A 102 19.20 3.14 5.99
C LYS A 102 19.25 2.05 7.07
N SER A 103 20.20 2.11 7.99
CA SER A 103 20.32 1.13 9.08
C SER A 103 19.14 1.20 10.05
N GLU A 104 18.65 2.41 10.33
CA GLU A 104 17.51 2.65 11.20
C GLU A 104 16.21 2.13 10.58
N ILE A 105 15.96 2.45 9.31
CA ILE A 105 14.81 1.91 8.55
C ILE A 105 14.85 0.38 8.53
N GLN A 106 16.02 -0.22 8.25
CA GLN A 106 16.15 -1.68 8.23
C GLN A 106 15.89 -2.33 9.59
N LEU A 107 16.23 -1.65 10.68
CA LEU A 107 15.96 -2.15 12.02
C LEU A 107 14.47 -2.06 12.34
N LEU A 108 13.84 -0.93 12.03
CA LEU A 108 12.39 -0.75 12.20
C LEU A 108 11.59 -1.75 11.36
N GLU A 109 11.93 -1.94 10.08
CA GLU A 109 11.27 -2.93 9.23
C GLU A 109 11.36 -4.35 9.80
N LYS A 110 12.53 -4.74 10.33
CA LYS A 110 12.69 -6.05 10.97
C LYS A 110 11.86 -6.17 12.24
N ASN A 111 11.79 -5.10 13.04
CA ASN A 111 11.01 -5.07 14.27
C ASN A 111 9.51 -5.17 13.96
N ASP A 112 9.01 -4.35 13.03
CA ASP A 112 7.60 -4.32 12.61
C ASP A 112 7.16 -5.67 12.04
N VAL A 113 7.98 -6.29 11.18
CA VAL A 113 7.68 -7.62 10.64
C VAL A 113 7.63 -8.67 11.76
N ALA A 114 8.52 -8.58 12.76
CA ALA A 114 8.49 -9.49 13.89
C ALA A 114 7.23 -9.32 14.75
N LEU A 115 6.84 -8.07 15.04
CA LEU A 115 5.62 -7.75 15.78
C LEU A 115 4.37 -8.19 15.01
N MET A 116 4.26 -7.85 13.73
CA MET A 116 3.14 -8.25 12.89
C MET A 116 3.02 -9.76 12.76
N LYS A 117 4.15 -10.48 12.68
CA LYS A 117 4.13 -11.95 12.69
C LYS A 117 3.62 -12.49 14.03
N ALA A 118 4.11 -11.96 15.15
CA ALA A 118 3.67 -12.38 16.48
C ALA A 118 2.17 -12.12 16.70
N ASP A 119 1.67 -10.95 16.28
CA ASP A 119 0.25 -10.60 16.35
C ASP A 119 -0.59 -11.49 15.44
N ASN A 120 -0.12 -11.78 14.22
CA ASN A 120 -0.81 -12.70 13.32
C ASN A 120 -0.88 -14.12 13.89
N ASP A 121 0.23 -14.64 14.43
CA ASP A 121 0.25 -15.96 15.08
C ASP A 121 -0.71 -15.99 16.27
N ARG A 122 -0.74 -14.93 17.08
CA ARG A 122 -1.70 -14.78 18.18
C ARG A 122 -3.16 -14.75 17.67
N LEU A 123 -3.47 -13.95 16.67
CA LEU A 123 -4.82 -13.84 16.09
C LEU A 123 -5.29 -15.18 15.49
N VAL A 124 -4.40 -15.93 14.84
CA VAL A 124 -4.69 -17.28 14.35
C VAL A 124 -5.10 -18.19 15.52
N THR A 125 -4.35 -18.19 16.62
CA THR A 125 -4.70 -19.01 17.79
C THR A 125 -6.03 -18.60 18.41
N ASP A 126 -6.34 -17.30 18.46
CA ASP A 126 -7.61 -16.81 19.01
C ASP A 126 -8.80 -17.17 18.10
N VAL A 127 -8.63 -17.14 16.77
CA VAL A 127 -9.62 -17.64 15.82
C VAL A 127 -9.87 -19.13 16.00
N GLU A 128 -8.83 -19.95 16.16
CA GLU A 128 -8.97 -21.39 16.39
C GLU A 128 -9.71 -21.69 17.71
N ARG A 129 -9.38 -20.95 18.78
CA ARG A 129 -10.09 -21.05 20.07
C ARG A 129 -11.55 -20.68 19.96
N LEU A 130 -11.87 -19.57 19.29
CA LEU A 130 -13.26 -19.13 19.09
C LEU A 130 -14.04 -20.16 18.25
N LYS A 131 -13.43 -20.71 17.21
CA LYS A 131 -14.02 -21.76 16.38
C LYS A 131 -14.31 -23.03 17.20
N ALA A 132 -13.41 -23.44 18.08
CA ALA A 132 -13.63 -24.58 18.96
C ALA A 132 -14.79 -24.35 19.93
N ARG A 133 -14.82 -23.18 20.59
CA ARG A 133 -15.93 -22.80 21.49
C ARG A 133 -17.28 -22.79 20.79
N LEU A 134 -17.36 -22.19 19.60
CA LEU A 134 -18.60 -22.15 18.83
C LEU A 134 -19.10 -23.56 18.48
N ARG A 135 -18.19 -24.48 18.12
CA ARG A 135 -18.55 -25.89 17.86
C ARG A 135 -19.08 -26.59 19.11
N GLU A 136 -18.45 -26.35 20.25
CA GLU A 136 -18.92 -26.89 21.53
C GLU A 136 -20.31 -26.34 21.90
N GLU A 137 -20.55 -25.05 21.73
CA GLU A 137 -21.86 -24.43 21.98
C GLU A 137 -22.95 -24.95 21.04
N ILE A 138 -22.66 -25.12 19.75
CA ILE A 138 -23.58 -25.76 18.80
C ILE A 138 -23.90 -27.19 19.24
N SER A 139 -22.88 -27.99 19.54
CA SER A 139 -23.07 -29.39 19.96
C SER A 139 -23.87 -29.49 21.27
N ARG A 140 -23.63 -28.58 22.22
CA ARG A 140 -24.37 -28.51 23.49
C ARG A 140 -25.83 -28.14 23.25
N THR A 141 -26.09 -27.13 22.42
CA THR A 141 -27.44 -26.68 22.08
C THR A 141 -28.21 -27.77 21.34
N GLN A 142 -27.57 -28.45 20.38
CA GLN A 142 -28.15 -29.59 19.67
C GLN A 142 -28.51 -30.75 20.62
N ALA A 143 -27.65 -31.06 21.61
CA ALA A 143 -27.94 -32.08 22.62
C ALA A 143 -29.13 -31.67 23.51
N SER A 144 -29.20 -30.41 23.92
CA SER A 144 -30.32 -29.85 24.70
C SER A 144 -31.63 -30.01 23.93
N VAL A 145 -31.68 -29.56 22.68
CA VAL A 145 -32.89 -29.65 21.84
C VAL A 145 -33.34 -31.10 21.66
N ARG A 146 -32.40 -32.05 21.44
CA ARG A 146 -32.74 -33.48 21.35
C ARG A 146 -33.32 -34.02 22.66
N LEU A 147 -32.79 -33.60 23.81
CA LEU A 147 -33.32 -34.00 25.11
C LEU A 147 -34.73 -33.44 25.31
N ASP A 148 -34.95 -32.17 25.01
CA ASP A 148 -36.26 -31.51 25.12
C ASP A 148 -37.32 -32.23 24.26
N LEU A 149 -37.00 -32.54 23.00
CA LEU A 149 -37.89 -33.30 22.11
C LEU A 149 -38.17 -34.72 22.61
N ASN A 150 -37.18 -35.37 23.23
CA ASN A 150 -37.37 -36.70 23.81
C ASN A 150 -38.27 -36.65 25.03
N LEU A 151 -38.08 -35.67 25.91
CA LEU A 151 -38.95 -35.45 27.08
C LEU A 151 -40.39 -35.15 26.65
N GLU A 152 -40.59 -34.30 25.65
CA GLU A 152 -41.92 -33.96 25.14
C GLU A 152 -42.65 -35.19 24.54
N LYS A 153 -41.92 -36.08 23.86
CA LYS A 153 -42.45 -37.36 23.38
C LYS A 153 -42.88 -38.28 24.52
N GLU A 154 -42.09 -38.38 25.59
CA GLU A 154 -42.44 -39.19 26.76
C GLU A 154 -43.65 -38.61 27.51
N ILE A 155 -43.72 -37.29 27.67
CA ILE A 155 -44.89 -36.61 28.24
C ILE A 155 -46.14 -36.89 27.39
N SER A 156 -46.02 -36.78 26.06
CA SER A 156 -47.13 -37.07 25.14
C SER A 156 -47.59 -38.53 25.22
N ARG A 157 -46.64 -39.47 25.33
CA ARG A 157 -46.92 -40.91 25.49
C ARG A 157 -47.64 -41.21 26.81
N THR A 158 -47.13 -40.67 27.91
CA THR A 158 -47.74 -40.83 29.24
C THR A 158 -49.11 -40.16 29.34
N GLN A 159 -49.29 -38.99 28.73
CA GLN A 159 -50.61 -38.36 28.65
C GLN A 159 -51.61 -39.18 27.82
N ALA A 160 -51.14 -39.83 26.74
CA ALA A 160 -51.96 -40.71 25.92
C ALA A 160 -52.35 -41.99 26.69
N SER A 161 -51.45 -42.61 27.45
CA SER A 161 -51.78 -43.77 28.28
C SER A 161 -52.79 -43.43 29.35
N VAL A 162 -52.62 -42.31 30.08
CA VAL A 162 -53.58 -41.85 31.09
C VAL A 162 -54.97 -41.62 30.49
N ARG A 163 -55.07 -41.07 29.26
CA ARG A 163 -56.37 -40.91 28.56
C ARG A 163 -57.01 -42.25 28.19
N LEU A 164 -56.24 -43.26 27.84
CA LEU A 164 -56.75 -44.60 27.54
C LEU A 164 -57.26 -45.28 28.81
N ASP A 165 -56.49 -45.21 29.90
CA ASP A 165 -56.85 -45.80 31.19
C ASP A 165 -58.16 -45.21 31.74
N LEU A 166 -58.32 -43.88 31.69
CA LEU A 166 -59.56 -43.19 32.09
C LEU A 166 -60.77 -43.53 31.20
N ASN A 167 -60.55 -43.86 29.93
CA ASN A 167 -61.62 -44.28 29.03
C ASN A 167 -62.08 -45.73 29.29
N LEU A 168 -61.19 -46.61 29.78
CA LEU A 168 -61.55 -47.97 30.19
C LEU A 168 -62.39 -47.97 31.49
N GLU A 169 -62.07 -47.10 32.44
CA GLU A 169 -62.75 -47.03 33.74
C GLU A 169 -64.20 -46.50 33.63
N LYS A 170 -64.51 -45.71 32.59
CA LYS A 170 -65.85 -45.13 32.36
C LYS A 170 -66.87 -46.04 31.66
N GLY A 171 -66.55 -47.31 31.42
CA GLY A 171 -67.50 -48.33 30.97
C GLY A 171 -68.11 -48.09 29.58
N GLY A 172 -67.55 -48.74 28.54
CA GLY A 172 -68.25 -48.88 27.26
C GLY A 172 -67.34 -49.13 26.05
N PHE A 173 -67.27 -50.41 25.64
CA PHE A 173 -66.93 -51.01 24.33
C PHE A 173 -65.83 -50.40 23.43
N PRO A 174 -64.96 -51.26 22.83
CA PRO A 174 -63.87 -50.82 21.97
C PRO A 174 -64.42 -50.42 20.59
N MET A 175 -64.61 -49.11 20.39
CA MET A 175 -64.77 -48.57 19.05
C MET A 175 -63.39 -48.53 18.40
N LEU A 176 -63.21 -49.36 17.37
CA LEU A 176 -62.13 -49.32 16.38
C LEU A 176 -62.08 -47.91 15.74
N VAL A 177 -61.56 -46.92 16.45
CA VAL A 177 -61.21 -45.61 15.88
C VAL A 177 -59.76 -45.71 15.41
N ARG A 178 -59.65 -46.25 14.20
CA ARG A 178 -58.70 -45.90 13.15
C ARG A 178 -57.49 -45.08 13.59
N ASN A 179 -56.34 -45.73 13.47
CA ASN A 179 -54.98 -45.24 13.67
C ASN A 179 -54.56 -44.18 12.60
N GLU A 180 -55.41 -43.18 12.36
CA GLU A 180 -55.19 -42.07 11.41
C GLU A 180 -54.74 -40.79 12.12
N ARG A 181 -55.03 -40.65 13.42
CA ARG A 181 -54.66 -39.44 14.19
C ARG A 181 -53.22 -39.47 14.73
N LEU A 182 -52.70 -40.65 15.07
CA LEU A 182 -51.31 -40.85 15.48
C LEU A 182 -50.35 -40.87 14.28
N THR A 183 -50.76 -41.44 13.15
CA THR A 183 -50.01 -41.37 11.88
C THR A 183 -50.01 -39.96 11.29
N GLY A 184 -51.10 -39.20 11.41
CA GLY A 184 -51.14 -37.78 11.04
C GLY A 184 -50.27 -36.87 11.91
N GLY A 185 -50.14 -37.16 13.21
CA GLY A 185 -49.24 -36.45 14.12
C GLY A 185 -47.76 -36.79 13.88
N ILE A 186 -47.43 -38.06 13.65
CA ILE A 186 -46.08 -38.50 13.28
C ILE A 186 -45.69 -37.98 11.89
N GLY A 187 -46.65 -37.91 10.95
CA GLY A 187 -46.48 -37.26 9.65
C GLY A 187 -46.19 -35.77 9.80
N ARG A 188 -46.98 -35.04 10.59
CA ARG A 188 -46.74 -33.62 10.89
C ARG A 188 -45.39 -33.36 11.55
N ILE A 189 -44.98 -34.17 12.53
CA ILE A 189 -43.67 -34.05 13.19
C ILE A 189 -42.54 -34.35 12.21
N ARG A 190 -42.72 -35.34 11.32
CA ARG A 190 -41.76 -35.66 10.26
C ARG A 190 -41.67 -34.54 9.22
N ASP A 191 -42.80 -33.95 8.83
CA ASP A 191 -42.87 -32.85 7.88
C ASP A 191 -42.26 -31.57 8.49
N GLU A 192 -42.55 -31.25 9.76
CA GLU A 192 -41.94 -30.13 10.49
C GLU A 192 -40.44 -30.32 10.68
N SER A 193 -40.00 -31.54 11.01
CA SER A 193 -38.56 -31.87 11.08
C SER A 193 -37.89 -31.75 9.70
N SER A 194 -38.56 -32.15 8.63
CA SER A 194 -38.05 -32.02 7.26
C SER A 194 -37.95 -30.55 6.83
N VAL A 195 -38.93 -29.72 7.22
CA VAL A 195 -38.94 -28.27 6.98
C VAL A 195 -37.83 -27.57 7.77
N GLN A 196 -37.57 -27.98 9.02
CA GLN A 196 -36.44 -27.46 9.79
C GLN A 196 -35.10 -27.88 9.18
N GLU A 197 -34.93 -29.13 8.74
CA GLU A 197 -33.71 -29.57 8.06
C GLU A 197 -33.44 -28.81 6.76
N LEU A 198 -34.49 -28.49 5.99
CA LEU A 198 -34.38 -27.67 4.79
C LEU A 198 -33.98 -26.22 5.11
N LYS A 199 -34.57 -25.62 6.15
CA LYS A 199 -34.19 -24.28 6.62
C LYS A 199 -32.74 -24.23 7.12
N ILE A 200 -32.30 -25.26 7.83
CA ILE A 200 -30.91 -25.36 8.29
C ILE A 200 -29.96 -25.50 7.09
N ARG A 201 -30.30 -26.37 6.12
CA ARG A 201 -29.52 -26.49 4.89
C ARG A 201 -29.46 -25.19 4.09
N GLU A 202 -30.58 -24.47 3.99
CA GLU A 202 -30.64 -23.19 3.31
C GLU A 202 -29.72 -22.17 4.01
N VAL A 203 -29.79 -22.08 5.34
CA VAL A 203 -28.92 -21.23 6.14
C VAL A 203 -27.44 -21.64 5.99
N ASP A 204 -27.12 -22.93 6.00
CA ASP A 204 -25.76 -23.43 5.76
C ASP A 204 -25.26 -23.05 4.37
N THR A 205 -26.06 -23.24 3.32
CA THR A 205 -25.68 -22.84 1.96
C THR A 205 -25.50 -21.33 1.83
N ARG A 206 -26.31 -20.55 2.56
CA ARG A 206 -26.19 -19.09 2.60
C ARG A 206 -24.91 -18.66 3.31
N ILE A 207 -24.58 -19.26 4.45
CA ILE A 207 -23.33 -19.02 5.18
C ILE A 207 -22.13 -19.40 4.29
N GLU A 208 -22.17 -20.54 3.62
CA GLU A 208 -21.11 -20.94 2.69
C GLU A 208 -20.93 -19.93 1.53
N SER A 209 -22.05 -19.41 0.99
CA SER A 209 -22.01 -18.38 -0.05
C SER A 209 -21.44 -17.05 0.43
N GLU A 210 -21.78 -16.63 1.65
CA GLU A 210 -21.25 -15.40 2.27
C GLU A 210 -19.76 -15.56 2.58
N ILE A 211 -19.31 -16.72 3.06
CA ILE A 211 -17.88 -17.03 3.26
C ILE A 211 -17.12 -17.00 1.93
N ALA A 212 -17.68 -17.57 0.86
CA ALA A 212 -17.08 -17.54 -0.46
C ALA A 212 -16.95 -16.09 -0.97
N GLY A 213 -18.00 -15.27 -0.77
CA GLY A 213 -18.00 -13.85 -1.11
C GLY A 213 -16.99 -13.03 -0.30
N LEU A 214 -16.88 -13.28 1.00
CA LEU A 214 -15.89 -12.61 1.85
C LEU A 214 -14.46 -13.00 1.45
N ARG A 215 -14.21 -14.27 1.09
CA ARG A 215 -12.90 -14.70 0.59
C ARG A 215 -12.52 -14.00 -0.71
N THR A 216 -13.43 -13.90 -1.68
CA THR A 216 -13.15 -13.17 -2.93
C THR A 216 -12.95 -11.69 -2.70
N ALA A 217 -13.73 -11.06 -1.81
CA ALA A 217 -13.57 -9.65 -1.44
C ALA A 217 -12.21 -9.38 -0.78
N ILE A 218 -11.76 -10.25 0.13
CA ILE A 218 -10.43 -10.15 0.77
C ILE A 218 -9.33 -10.27 -0.29
N GLU A 219 -9.44 -11.23 -1.20
CA GLU A 219 -8.40 -11.44 -2.22
C GLU A 219 -8.35 -10.30 -3.25
N GLN A 220 -9.49 -9.69 -3.56
CA GLN A 220 -9.55 -8.45 -4.34
C GLN A 220 -8.94 -7.26 -3.60
N SER A 221 -9.22 -7.09 -2.31
CA SER A 221 -8.59 -6.05 -1.47
C SER A 221 -7.08 -6.21 -1.41
N LYS A 222 -6.61 -7.45 -1.27
CA LYS A 222 -5.19 -7.78 -1.27
C LYS A 222 -4.54 -7.48 -2.62
N LEU A 223 -5.18 -7.80 -3.74
CA LEU A 223 -4.72 -7.42 -5.08
C LEU A 223 -4.71 -5.89 -5.26
N GLY A 224 -5.73 -5.18 -4.77
CA GLY A 224 -5.78 -3.71 -4.82
C GLY A 224 -4.65 -3.04 -4.03
N LEU A 225 -4.34 -3.57 -2.84
CA LEU A 225 -3.17 -3.13 -2.05
C LEU A 225 -1.85 -3.45 -2.77
N LEU A 226 -1.75 -4.59 -3.44
CA LEU A 226 -0.53 -5.00 -4.15
C LEU A 226 -0.30 -4.17 -5.42
N VAL A 227 -1.36 -3.85 -6.17
CA VAL A 227 -1.32 -2.97 -7.36
C VAL A 227 -1.03 -1.51 -6.98
N SER A 228 -1.55 -1.03 -5.85
CA SER A 228 -1.22 0.32 -5.35
C SER A 228 0.20 0.39 -4.79
N ARG A 229 0.73 -0.70 -4.25
CA ARG A 229 2.13 -0.80 -3.76
C ARG A 229 3.14 -1.03 -4.89
N PHE A 230 2.73 -1.65 -5.99
CA PHE A 230 3.56 -1.92 -7.17
C PHE A 230 2.75 -1.69 -8.46
N PRO A 231 2.73 -0.47 -9.01
CA PRO A 231 2.08 -0.23 -10.29
C PRO A 231 2.80 -1.05 -11.39
N PRO A 232 2.07 -1.75 -12.27
CA PRO A 232 2.68 -2.48 -13.37
C PRO A 232 3.47 -1.49 -14.25
N SER A 233 4.74 -1.82 -14.49
CA SER A 233 5.57 -1.05 -15.43
C SER A 233 4.93 -1.14 -16.82
N PRO A 234 4.82 -0.02 -17.56
CA PRO A 234 4.21 -0.03 -18.88
C PRO A 234 4.97 -1.00 -19.78
N SER A 235 4.28 -2.05 -20.23
CA SER A 235 4.83 -3.03 -21.15
C SER A 235 5.08 -2.38 -22.52
N SER A 236 6.14 -2.85 -23.15
CA SER A 236 6.76 -2.33 -24.36
C SER A 236 5.86 -2.46 -25.59
N SER A 237 4.98 -1.49 -25.84
CA SER A 237 4.40 -1.22 -27.16
C SER A 237 3.94 0.23 -27.28
N SER A 238 4.85 1.05 -27.86
CA SER A 238 4.66 2.37 -28.51
C SER A 238 4.47 3.63 -27.64
N PRO A 239 4.93 4.83 -28.09
CA PRO A 239 6.03 5.18 -28.99
C PRO A 239 7.14 6.01 -28.29
N SER A 240 8.33 5.96 -28.88
CA SER A 240 9.56 6.62 -28.45
C SER A 240 9.43 8.13 -28.25
N TRP A 241 9.53 8.59 -27.00
CA TRP A 241 9.93 9.96 -26.68
C TRP A 241 11.38 9.95 -26.21
N ILE A 242 12.29 9.88 -27.19
CA ILE A 242 13.66 10.33 -26.99
C ILE A 242 13.61 11.86 -27.05
N GLY A 243 13.70 12.50 -25.89
CA GLY A 243 13.97 13.94 -25.79
C GLY A 243 13.22 14.62 -24.65
N GLY A 244 13.96 15.15 -23.67
CA GLY A 244 13.50 16.31 -22.91
C GLY A 244 13.50 16.19 -21.39
N SER A 245 14.65 16.02 -20.74
CA SER A 245 14.77 16.30 -19.29
C SER A 245 14.74 17.81 -18.93
N ARG A 246 14.22 18.67 -19.82
CA ARG A 246 13.92 20.08 -19.57
C ARG A 246 12.42 20.41 -19.66
N SER A 247 11.60 19.54 -20.26
CA SER A 247 10.16 19.81 -20.46
C SER A 247 9.32 19.50 -19.23
N ASN A 248 9.64 18.49 -18.42
CA ASN A 248 8.81 18.14 -17.25
C ASN A 248 8.68 19.28 -16.22
N LEU A 249 9.75 20.06 -15.99
CA LEU A 249 9.68 21.19 -15.07
C LEU A 249 8.84 22.33 -15.68
N GLN A 250 9.03 22.66 -16.96
CA GLN A 250 8.17 23.65 -17.65
C GLN A 250 6.72 23.18 -17.78
N GLN A 251 6.47 21.89 -17.94
CA GLN A 251 5.14 21.31 -18.12
C GLN A 251 4.37 21.25 -16.80
N SER A 252 5.05 21.00 -15.68
CA SER A 252 4.49 21.21 -14.34
C SER A 252 4.18 22.70 -14.10
N THR A 253 5.09 23.62 -14.44
CA THR A 253 4.82 25.07 -14.27
C THR A 253 3.69 25.57 -15.17
N LEU A 254 3.59 25.07 -16.41
CA LEU A 254 2.51 25.39 -17.33
C LEU A 254 1.17 24.80 -16.89
N GLN A 255 1.14 23.58 -16.36
CA GLN A 255 -0.09 23.03 -15.78
C GLN A 255 -0.53 23.81 -14.54
N TYR A 256 0.39 24.21 -13.66
CA TYR A 256 0.08 25.09 -12.54
C TYR A 256 -0.47 26.44 -12.99
N LEU A 257 0.15 27.09 -13.97
CA LEU A 257 -0.31 28.38 -14.52
C LEU A 257 -1.68 28.29 -15.18
N VAL A 258 -1.94 27.23 -15.95
CA VAL A 258 -3.26 27.00 -16.56
C VAL A 258 -4.32 26.79 -15.49
N THR A 259 -4.03 25.98 -14.46
CA THR A 259 -4.99 25.71 -13.37
C THR A 259 -5.31 26.97 -12.56
N VAL A 260 -4.31 27.80 -12.27
CA VAL A 260 -4.49 29.08 -11.57
C VAL A 260 -5.27 30.07 -12.46
N ALA A 261 -4.95 30.18 -13.75
CA ALA A 261 -5.64 31.08 -14.67
C ALA A 261 -7.12 30.68 -14.87
N THR A 262 -7.41 29.38 -15.02
CA THR A 262 -8.79 28.88 -15.12
C THR A 262 -9.55 29.07 -13.81
N GLY A 263 -8.91 28.88 -12.65
CA GLY A 263 -9.50 29.16 -11.34
C GLY A 263 -9.81 30.64 -11.12
N CYS A 264 -8.90 31.54 -11.47
CA CYS A 264 -9.11 32.99 -11.40
C CYS A 264 -10.24 33.44 -12.34
N ALA A 265 -10.31 32.90 -13.56
CA ALA A 265 -11.41 33.20 -14.49
C ALA A 265 -12.77 32.73 -13.95
N ALA A 266 -12.84 31.55 -13.34
CA ALA A 266 -14.06 31.05 -12.71
C ALA A 266 -14.51 31.93 -11.53
N LEU A 267 -13.59 32.40 -10.71
CA LEU A 267 -13.88 33.33 -9.61
C LEU A 267 -14.33 34.71 -10.11
N LEU A 268 -13.70 35.23 -11.18
CA LEU A 268 -14.13 36.48 -11.82
C LEU A 268 -15.53 36.37 -12.43
N MET A 269 -15.83 35.24 -13.07
CA MET A 269 -17.15 34.95 -13.62
C MET A 269 -18.20 34.78 -12.51
N ALA A 270 -17.86 34.15 -11.39
CA ALA A 270 -18.73 34.04 -10.23
C ALA A 270 -18.98 35.41 -9.55
N TYR A 271 -17.94 36.24 -9.45
CA TYR A 271 -18.03 37.59 -8.91
C TYR A 271 -18.89 38.51 -9.78
N MET A 272 -18.72 38.46 -11.11
CA MET A 272 -19.57 39.20 -12.05
C MET A 272 -21.03 38.71 -12.02
N ARG A 273 -21.25 37.41 -11.81
CA ARG A 273 -22.59 36.82 -11.67
C ARG A 273 -23.28 37.16 -10.35
N PHE A 274 -22.53 37.49 -9.30
CA PHE A 274 -23.07 37.94 -8.01
C PHE A 274 -23.28 39.46 -7.95
N ARG A 275 -22.67 40.21 -8.88
CA ARG A 275 -22.74 41.68 -8.95
C ARG A 275 -23.78 42.21 -9.96
N MET A 276 -24.34 41.34 -10.82
CA MET A 276 -25.59 41.58 -11.55
C MET A 276 -26.77 41.05 -10.74
#